data_AF-A0A1E3PC11-F1
#
_entry.id   AF-A0A1E3PC11-F1
#
_cell.length_a   1.000
_cell.length_b   1.000
_cell.length_c   1.000
_cell.angle_alpha   90.00
_cell.angle_beta   90.00
_cell.angle_gamma   90.00
#
_symmetry.space_group_name_H-M   'P 1'
#
loop_
_entity.id
_entity.type
_entity.pdbx_description
1 polymer ?
#
loop_
_entity_poly.entity_id
_entity_poly.type
_entity_poly.pdbx_seq_one_letter_code
_entity_poly.pdbx_strand_id
1 'polypeptide(L)'
;SGTSVLPLSKIKKIFKTDPEHVSASEAAVFSTAIATELFIQYFTEQASLIARSEKRKKLQYKDFASAVGNIEQLYFLSDTVPKTVNLKNLVEQNKVNYSAKAQNQQPQALAKGQQTLNLGKSTANKNDDEE
;
A
#
# COMPACT_ATOMS: atom_id res chain seq x y z
N SER A 1 26.51 -7.33 -24.32
CA SER A 1 25.04 -7.33 -24.17
C SER A 1 24.68 -6.85 -22.78
N GLY A 2 23.79 -5.87 -22.65
CA GLY A 2 23.33 -5.38 -21.34
C GLY A 2 22.41 -6.40 -20.67
N THR A 3 22.47 -6.51 -19.34
CA THR A 3 21.55 -7.31 -18.53
C THR A 3 20.59 -6.38 -17.79
N SER A 4 19.35 -6.84 -17.56
CA SER A 4 18.38 -6.17 -16.69
C SER A 4 18.22 -6.99 -15.42
N VAL A 5 18.04 -6.31 -14.28
CA VAL A 5 17.75 -6.93 -12.98
C VAL A 5 16.33 -7.49 -12.96
N LEU A 6 15.42 -6.86 -13.71
CA LEU A 6 14.04 -7.32 -13.84
C LEU A 6 13.94 -8.53 -14.79
N PRO A 7 13.28 -9.63 -14.37
CA PRO A 7 13.13 -10.80 -15.25
C PRO A 7 12.29 -10.48 -16.49
N LEU A 8 12.87 -10.62 -17.68
CA LEU A 8 12.18 -10.33 -18.94
C LEU A 8 10.90 -11.16 -19.13
N SER A 9 10.83 -12.37 -18.56
CA SER A 9 9.62 -13.20 -18.58
C SER A 9 8.44 -12.54 -17.86
N LYS A 10 8.69 -11.80 -16.77
CA LYS A 10 7.66 -11.04 -16.05
C LYS A 10 7.21 -9.82 -16.84
N ILE A 11 8.15 -9.11 -17.47
CA ILE A 11 7.84 -7.98 -18.36
C ILE A 11 6.98 -8.43 -19.55
N LYS A 12 7.36 -9.51 -20.24
CA LYS A 12 6.55 -10.11 -21.32
C LYS A 12 5.15 -10.51 -20.83
N LYS A 13 5.00 -10.97 -19.58
CA LYS A 13 3.69 -11.29 -19.01
C LYS A 13 2.82 -10.04 -18.80
N ILE A 14 3.41 -8.93 -18.35
CA ILE A 14 2.71 -7.64 -18.16
C ILE A 14 2.24 -7.08 -19.51
N PHE A 15 3.03 -7.17 -20.57
CA PHE A 15 2.60 -6.75 -21.91
C PHE A 15 1.32 -7.47 -22.35
N LYS A 16 1.21 -8.77 -22.05
CA LYS A 16 0.06 -9.61 -22.42
C LYS A 16 -1.19 -9.37 -21.56
N THR A 17 -1.12 -8.58 -20.50
CA THR A 17 -2.34 -8.25 -19.72
C THR A 17 -3.17 -7.16 -20.39
N ASP A 18 -2.60 -6.44 -21.36
CA ASP A 18 -3.33 -5.49 -22.19
C ASP A 18 -4.25 -6.23 -23.18
N PRO A 19 -5.58 -6.00 -23.16
CA PRO A 19 -6.53 -6.63 -24.09
C PRO A 19 -6.21 -6.36 -25.56
N GLU A 20 -5.61 -5.21 -25.87
CA GLU A 20 -5.27 -4.77 -27.23
C GLU A 20 -3.78 -4.98 -27.54
N HIS A 21 -3.12 -5.89 -26.82
CA HIS A 21 -1.68 -6.13 -26.98
C HIS A 21 -1.31 -6.58 -28.40
N VAL A 22 -0.51 -5.75 -29.07
CA VAL A 22 0.23 -6.14 -30.28
C VAL A 22 1.61 -6.68 -29.88
N SER A 23 2.05 -7.77 -30.53
CA SER A 23 3.33 -8.40 -30.25
C SER A 23 4.50 -7.39 -30.25
N ALA A 24 5.23 -7.31 -29.14
CA ALA A 24 6.39 -6.45 -28.99
C ALA A 24 7.69 -7.17 -29.36
N SER A 25 8.65 -6.43 -29.94
CA SER A 25 9.99 -6.95 -30.24
C SER A 25 10.79 -7.19 -28.94
N GLU A 26 11.81 -8.07 -28.99
CA GLU A 26 12.65 -8.33 -27.83
C GLU A 26 13.40 -7.07 -27.34
N ALA A 27 13.81 -6.21 -28.28
CA ALA A 27 14.41 -4.93 -27.96
C ALA A 27 13.45 -4.01 -27.20
N ALA A 28 12.16 -3.94 -27.60
CA ALA A 28 11.16 -3.14 -26.91
C ALA A 28 10.90 -3.64 -25.47
N VAL A 29 10.81 -4.97 -25.30
CA VAL A 29 10.67 -5.59 -23.97
C VAL A 29 11.88 -5.26 -23.09
N PHE A 30 13.10 -5.36 -23.63
CA PHE A 30 14.33 -5.03 -22.91
C PHE A 30 14.41 -3.55 -22.53
N SER A 31 14.12 -2.64 -23.47
CA SER A 31 14.08 -1.19 -23.22
C SER A 31 13.05 -0.84 -22.14
N THR A 32 11.91 -1.51 -22.12
CA THR A 32 10.88 -1.30 -21.08
C THR A 32 11.38 -1.76 -19.71
N ALA A 33 12.14 -2.86 -19.64
CA ALA A 33 12.75 -3.32 -18.39
C ALA A 33 13.71 -2.26 -17.82
N ILE A 34 14.61 -1.72 -18.66
CA ILE A 34 15.54 -0.66 -18.25
C ILE A 34 14.81 0.64 -17.87
N ALA A 35 13.80 1.03 -18.66
CA ALA A 35 12.98 2.19 -18.33
C ALA A 35 12.26 2.03 -16.99
N THR A 36 11.79 0.82 -16.67
CA THR A 36 11.15 0.52 -15.38
C THR A 36 12.14 0.61 -14.21
N GLU A 37 13.39 0.16 -14.40
CA GLU A 37 14.44 0.31 -13.40
C GLU A 37 14.74 1.80 -13.12
N LEU A 38 14.92 2.58 -14.18
CA LEU A 38 15.13 4.04 -14.09
C LEU A 38 13.94 4.75 -13.45
N PHE A 39 12.72 4.31 -13.76
CA PHE A 39 11.51 4.84 -13.17
C PHE A 39 11.45 4.58 -11.66
N ILE A 40 11.75 3.35 -11.20
CA ILE A 40 11.76 3.02 -9.76
C ILE A 40 12.80 3.86 -9.03
N GLN A 41 13.99 4.02 -9.62
CA GLN A 41 15.03 4.89 -9.06
C GLN A 41 14.54 6.33 -8.94
N TYR A 42 14.04 6.90 -10.05
CA TYR A 42 13.51 8.26 -10.08
C TYR A 42 12.39 8.46 -9.05
N PHE A 43 11.41 7.56 -9.00
CA PHE A 43 10.27 7.68 -8.09
C PHE A 43 10.71 7.63 -6.62
N THR A 44 11.65 6.75 -6.30
CA THR A 44 12.23 6.64 -4.95
C THR A 44 13.05 7.88 -4.59
N GLU A 45 13.80 8.44 -5.53
CA GLU A 45 14.55 9.68 -5.33
C GLU A 45 13.62 10.87 -5.04
N GLN A 46 12.53 11.03 -5.80
CA GLN A 46 11.54 12.08 -5.56
C GLN A 46 10.92 11.98 -4.16
N ALA A 47 10.52 10.76 -3.75
CA ALA A 47 10.05 10.53 -2.38
C ALA A 47 11.14 10.82 -1.33
N SER A 48 12.41 10.50 -1.62
CA SER A 48 13.55 10.79 -0.73
C SER A 48 13.79 12.27 -0.55
N LEU A 49 13.66 13.09 -1.60
CA LEU A 49 13.79 14.54 -1.51
C LEU A 49 12.75 15.13 -0.56
N ILE A 50 11.50 14.66 -0.64
CA ILE A 50 10.41 15.07 0.27
C ILE A 50 10.74 14.66 1.71
N ALA A 51 11.15 13.42 1.95
CA ALA A 51 11.54 12.96 3.29
C ALA A 51 12.71 13.78 3.88
N ARG A 52 13.72 14.10 3.05
CA ARG A 52 14.88 14.91 3.45
C ARG A 52 14.50 16.34 3.76
N SER A 53 13.54 16.93 3.04
CA SER A 53 13.03 18.27 3.34
C SER A 53 12.44 18.35 4.76
N GLU A 54 11.86 17.26 5.25
CA GLU A 54 11.38 17.11 6.63
C GLU A 54 12.44 16.57 7.61
N LYS A 55 13.73 16.57 7.22
CA LYS A 55 14.86 16.04 8.02
C LYS A 55 14.72 14.57 8.42
N ARG A 56 13.93 13.78 7.68
CA ARG A 56 13.76 12.34 7.90
C ARG A 56 14.72 11.55 7.01
N LYS A 57 15.27 10.47 7.57
CA LYS A 57 16.08 9.48 6.84
C LYS A 57 15.29 8.27 6.37
N LYS A 58 14.09 8.06 6.92
CA LYS A 58 13.19 6.96 6.58
C LYS A 58 12.09 7.46 5.66
N LEU A 59 11.91 6.77 4.54
CA LEU A 59 10.79 6.97 3.62
C LEU A 59 9.49 6.46 4.25
N GLN A 60 8.41 7.19 4.00
CA GLN A 60 7.05 6.83 4.41
C GLN A 60 6.13 6.94 3.20
N TYR A 61 4.98 6.26 3.26
CA TYR A 61 3.98 6.32 2.18
C TYR A 61 3.58 7.75 1.81
N LYS A 62 3.45 8.64 2.80
CA LYS A 62 3.12 10.05 2.57
C LYS A 62 4.11 10.78 1.65
N ASP A 63 5.37 10.34 1.59
CA ASP A 63 6.40 10.93 0.74
C ASP A 63 6.10 10.62 -0.73
N PHE A 64 5.77 9.37 -1.02
CA PHE A 64 5.36 8.92 -2.35
C PHE A 64 4.04 9.57 -2.78
N ALA A 65 3.03 9.59 -1.92
CA ALA A 65 1.75 10.23 -2.22
C ALA A 65 1.89 11.75 -2.44
N SER A 66 2.83 12.40 -1.76
CA SER A 66 3.16 13.80 -1.98
C SER A 66 3.87 14.01 -3.30
N ALA A 67 4.82 13.14 -3.67
CA ALA A 67 5.50 13.19 -4.97
C ALA A 67 4.49 13.07 -6.13
N VAL A 68 3.60 12.08 -6.07
CA VAL A 68 2.54 11.87 -7.08
C VAL A 68 1.65 13.09 -7.25
N GLY A 69 1.24 13.72 -6.14
CA GLY A 69 0.36 14.88 -6.21
C GLY A 69 1.05 16.22 -6.52
N ASN A 70 2.38 16.26 -6.62
CA ASN A 70 3.14 17.49 -6.86
C ASN A 70 3.93 17.46 -8.18
N ILE A 71 4.16 16.28 -8.77
CA ILE A 71 4.94 16.07 -9.99
C ILE A 71 4.02 15.55 -11.09
N GLU A 72 3.83 16.34 -12.14
CA GLU A 72 2.91 16.04 -13.25
C GLU A 72 3.21 14.69 -13.91
N GLN A 73 4.48 14.38 -14.13
CA GLN A 73 4.94 13.13 -14.75
C GLN A 73 4.57 11.89 -13.93
N LEU A 74 4.28 12.05 -12.64
CA LEU A 74 3.87 10.97 -11.75
C LEU A 74 2.35 10.87 -11.59
N TYR A 75 1.57 11.75 -12.22
CA TYR A 75 0.11 11.81 -12.03
C TYR A 75 -0.61 10.53 -12.47
N PHE A 76 -0.04 9.76 -13.40
CA PHE A 76 -0.57 8.45 -13.80
C PHE A 76 -0.65 7.44 -12.64
N LEU A 77 0.05 7.70 -11.53
CA LEU A 77 -0.01 6.89 -10.31
C LEU A 77 -1.13 7.30 -9.34
N SER A 78 -1.92 8.33 -9.63
CA SER A 78 -2.89 8.91 -8.66
C SER A 78 -3.86 7.88 -8.08
N ASP A 79 -4.32 6.94 -8.92
CA ASP A 79 -5.25 5.89 -8.50
C ASP A 79 -4.55 4.76 -7.72
N THR A 80 -3.25 4.55 -7.97
CA THR A 80 -2.45 3.50 -7.32
C THR A 80 -1.83 3.98 -6.00
N VAL A 81 -1.46 5.26 -5.93
CA VAL A 81 -0.80 5.88 -4.77
C VAL A 81 -1.57 7.15 -4.36
N PRO A 82 -2.81 7.01 -3.86
CA PRO A 82 -3.63 8.16 -3.48
C PRO A 82 -3.08 8.90 -2.25
N LYS A 83 -3.37 10.21 -2.17
CA LYS A 83 -3.13 10.98 -0.95
C LYS A 83 -4.02 10.46 0.18
N THR A 84 -3.40 10.06 1.27
CA THR A 84 -4.11 9.61 2.48
C THR A 84 -4.70 10.80 3.22
N VAL A 85 -5.90 10.62 3.74
CA VAL A 85 -6.65 11.61 4.50
C VAL A 85 -7.12 10.98 5.80
N ASN A 86 -7.14 11.75 6.89
CA ASN A 86 -7.54 11.22 8.19
C ASN A 86 -9.04 10.90 8.17
N LEU A 87 -9.42 9.69 8.56
CA LEU A 87 -10.82 9.23 8.53
C LEU A 87 -11.74 10.13 9.36
N LYS A 88 -11.27 10.65 10.50
CA LYS A 88 -12.05 11.58 11.34
C LYS A 88 -12.52 12.80 10.55
N ASN A 89 -11.60 13.40 9.80
CA ASN A 89 -11.88 14.57 8.98
C ASN A 89 -12.87 14.27 7.84
N LEU A 90 -12.89 13.03 7.33
CA LEU A 90 -13.79 12.62 6.25
C LEU A 90 -15.22 12.40 6.74
N VAL A 91 -15.37 11.86 7.95
CA VAL A 91 -16.67 11.69 8.62
C VAL A 91 -17.23 13.06 9.00
N GLU A 92 -16.41 13.95 9.57
CA GLU A 92 -16.81 15.34 9.86
C GLU A 92 -17.23 16.13 8.62
N GLN A 93 -16.61 15.85 7.46
CA GLN A 93 -16.95 16.49 6.19
C GLN A 93 -18.09 15.80 5.41
N ASN A 94 -18.78 14.80 5.99
CA ASN A 94 -19.81 13.99 5.31
C ASN A 94 -19.36 13.38 3.97
N LYS A 95 -18.05 13.16 3.79
CA LYS A 95 -17.49 12.59 2.55
C LYS A 95 -17.52 11.06 2.54
N VAL A 96 -17.70 10.44 3.71
CA VAL A 96 -17.83 8.99 3.88
C VAL A 96 -18.83 8.69 5.00
N ASN A 97 -19.71 7.72 4.78
CA ASN A 97 -20.54 7.13 5.84
C ASN A 97 -19.76 5.99 6.49
N TYR A 98 -19.19 6.24 7.68
CA TYR A 98 -18.49 5.23 8.46
C TYR A 98 -19.36 4.76 9.63
N SER A 99 -19.99 3.60 9.51
CA SER A 99 -20.64 2.94 10.65
C SER A 99 -19.57 2.18 11.45
N ALA A 100 -18.95 2.83 12.43
CA ALA A 100 -18.23 2.09 13.46
C ALA A 100 -19.25 1.19 14.18
N LYS A 101 -19.14 -0.14 14.10
CA LYS A 101 -19.86 -1.00 15.04
C LYS A 101 -19.45 -0.56 16.44
N ALA A 102 -20.40 -0.03 17.19
CA ALA A 102 -20.19 0.53 18.51
C ALA A 102 -19.59 -0.53 19.46
N GLN A 103 -18.30 -0.46 19.73
CA GLN A 103 -17.77 -0.90 21.02
C GLN A 103 -17.88 0.29 21.98
N ASN A 104 -19.08 0.44 22.55
CA ASN A 104 -19.28 1.21 23.77
C ASN A 104 -18.56 0.48 24.92
N GLN A 105 -17.32 0.87 25.23
CA GLN A 105 -16.78 0.71 26.59
C GLN A 105 -16.01 1.99 26.94
N GLN A 106 -16.45 2.64 28.02
CA GLN A 106 -15.84 3.81 28.65
C GLN A 106 -14.34 3.60 28.94
N PRO A 107 -13.55 4.69 29.02
CA PRO A 107 -12.14 4.60 29.36
C PRO A 107 -11.97 4.16 30.82
N GLN A 108 -11.65 2.88 31.06
CA GLN A 108 -11.05 2.46 32.33
C GLN A 108 -9.54 2.70 32.25
N ALA A 109 -9.01 3.40 33.25
CA ALA A 109 -7.60 3.73 33.36
C ALA A 109 -6.73 2.45 33.35
N LEU A 110 -5.93 2.24 32.31
CA LEU A 110 -4.94 1.17 32.28
C LEU A 110 -3.70 1.61 33.07
N ALA A 111 -3.60 1.08 34.29
CA ALA A 111 -2.36 0.98 35.03
C ALA A 111 -1.30 0.26 34.19
N LYS A 112 -0.05 0.72 34.32
CA LYS A 112 1.13 0.17 33.65
C LYS A 112 1.35 -1.29 34.05
N GLY A 113 1.39 -2.19 33.08
CA GLY A 113 2.07 -3.49 33.24
C GLY A 113 1.29 -4.69 32.74
N GLN A 114 1.95 -5.44 31.83
CA GLN A 114 1.67 -6.81 31.37
C GLN A 114 0.76 -6.95 30.13
N GLN A 115 1.42 -7.35 29.03
CA GLN A 115 0.79 -7.99 27.87
C GLN A 115 1.15 -9.49 27.94
N THR A 116 0.20 -10.33 28.34
CA THR A 116 0.17 -11.75 27.93
C THR A 116 -1.25 -12.08 27.49
N LEU A 117 -1.41 -12.72 26.33
CA LEU A 117 -2.70 -13.20 25.85
C LEU A 117 -2.94 -14.61 26.41
N ASN A 118 -3.87 -14.73 27.37
CA ASN A 118 -4.38 -16.02 27.82
C ASN A 118 -5.37 -16.58 26.78
N LEU A 119 -4.98 -17.64 26.07
CA LEU A 119 -5.93 -18.48 25.33
C LEU A 119 -6.59 -19.47 26.30
N GLY A 120 -7.74 -19.07 26.84
CA GLY A 120 -8.63 -19.96 27.59
C GLY A 120 -9.25 -21.01 26.67
N LYS A 121 -9.02 -22.29 27.01
CA LYS A 121 -9.64 -23.47 26.41
C LYS A 121 -11.17 -23.37 26.48
N SER A 122 -11.87 -23.51 25.36
CA SER A 122 -13.31 -23.81 25.35
C SER A 122 -13.52 -25.27 25.77
N THR A 123 -14.09 -25.45 26.96
CA THR A 123 -14.71 -26.71 27.39
C THR A 123 -15.99 -26.92 26.59
N ALA A 124 -16.03 -27.96 25.76
CA ALA A 124 -17.25 -28.45 25.15
C ALA A 124 -18.16 -29.03 26.25
N ASN A 125 -19.33 -28.43 26.44
CA ASN A 125 -20.34 -28.96 27.34
C ASN A 125 -21.19 -30.01 26.59
N LYS A 126 -21.34 -31.16 27.22
CA LYS A 126 -22.02 -32.36 26.76
C LYS A 126 -23.38 -32.37 27.45
N ASN A 127 -24.47 -32.24 26.69
CA ASN A 127 -25.79 -32.57 27.19
C ASN A 127 -26.35 -33.68 26.30
N ASP A 128 -26.26 -34.89 26.84
CA ASP A 128 -27.19 -35.98 26.58
C ASP A 128 -28.56 -35.53 27.16
N ASP A 129 -29.68 -35.74 26.47
CA ASP A 129 -30.98 -35.98 27.09
C ASP A 129 -31.90 -36.67 26.08
N GLU A 130 -32.47 -37.77 26.56
CA GLU A 130 -33.38 -38.73 25.94
C GLU A 130 -34.77 -38.12 25.70
N GLU A 131 -35.41 -38.40 24.55
CA GLU A 131 -36.70 -39.13 24.41
C GLU A 131 -37.03 -39.34 22.92
#